data_AF-A0AAX6GGC1-F1
#
_entry.id   AF-A0AAX6GGC1-F1
#
_cell.length_a   1.000
_cell.length_b   1.000
_cell.length_c   1.000
_cell.angle_alpha   90.00
_cell.angle_beta   90.00
_cell.angle_gamma   90.00
#
_symmetry.space_group_name_H-M   'P 1'
#
loop_
_entity.id
_entity.type
_entity.pdbx_description
1 polymer ?
#
loop_
_entity_poly.entity_id
_entity_poly.type
_entity_poly.pdbx_seq_one_letter_code
_entity_poly.pdbx_strand_id
1 'polypeptide(L)'
;MNSDGKFTSLFFPFRFQVKKKQFFRNFSTIMLFGAVGTLISFTIISLGVVLFLGKLKVGSLELKDYLAIGAIFSATDSVCTLQVLNQDETPLLYSLVFGEGVVNDATSVVLFNAMQKFDLSHLDAVNVLQLIGNFIYLFTTSTFLGAFAGLLSAYIIKKLYFGRHSTDREVAIMVLMAYLSYMLAELLDLSGILTVFFCGIVMSHYTWHNVTESSRVTTKHAFATMSFIAEVFLFLYVGMDALDIEKWRFVSSSPGKSVCVSSILLAMVLVGRAAFVFPLSFVSNLTKKTPNEKITFNQQVIIWWAGLMRGAVSIALAYKQFTSSGHTQLPGNAMMITSTITVVLFSTMVFGMMTKPLIGLLLPPTRKHLTHMASDISATDSFLCPLLGNGQGSEIEPGQSVHRPPSLRMLLSKPTHTVHHYWRKFDDSFMRPMFGGRGFTPFVPGSPTETSRHF
;
A
#
# COMPACT_ATOMS: atom_id res chain seq x y z
N MET A 1 -10.24 -4.87 22.97
CA MET A 1 -10.72 -3.94 21.93
C MET A 1 -9.63 -3.05 21.32
N ASN A 2 -8.43 -2.94 21.90
CA ASN A 2 -7.32 -2.17 21.28
C ASN A 2 -6.53 -2.96 20.21
N SER A 3 -6.95 -4.18 19.90
CA SER A 3 -6.21 -5.18 19.13
C SER A 3 -6.71 -5.32 17.68
N ASP A 4 -7.99 -5.07 17.44
CA ASP A 4 -8.68 -5.62 16.26
C ASP A 4 -8.31 -4.91 14.95
N GLY A 5 -8.02 -3.60 15.01
CA GLY A 5 -7.43 -2.86 13.89
C GLY A 5 -5.96 -3.16 13.64
N LYS A 6 -5.25 -3.68 14.66
CA LYS A 6 -3.82 -3.99 14.57
C LYS A 6 -3.59 -5.30 13.81
N PHE A 7 -4.50 -6.27 13.95
CA PHE A 7 -4.41 -7.59 13.32
C PHE A 7 -4.38 -7.53 11.79
N THR A 8 -5.25 -6.75 11.15
CA THR A 8 -5.32 -6.67 9.69
C THR A 8 -4.06 -6.04 9.10
N SER A 9 -3.54 -4.99 9.73
CA SER A 9 -2.28 -4.36 9.33
C SER A 9 -1.03 -5.20 9.65
N LEU A 10 -1.09 -6.08 10.66
CA LEU A 10 0.01 -6.98 11.06
C LEU A 10 0.30 -8.05 10.00
N PHE A 11 -0.74 -8.56 9.31
CA PHE A 11 -0.60 -9.66 8.34
C PHE A 11 -0.58 -9.20 6.88
N PHE A 12 -0.99 -7.96 6.62
CA PHE A 12 -0.96 -7.36 5.29
C PHE A 12 0.42 -7.40 4.59
N PRO A 13 1.58 -7.22 5.27
CA PRO A 13 2.89 -7.28 4.63
C PRO A 13 3.21 -8.65 4.03
N PHE A 14 2.41 -9.67 4.27
CA PHE A 14 2.58 -10.98 3.66
C PHE A 14 1.64 -11.22 2.46
N ARG A 15 0.74 -10.26 2.16
CA ARG A 15 0.00 -10.19 0.87
C ARG A 15 0.88 -9.80 -0.32
N PHE A 16 2.22 -9.70 -0.18
CA PHE A 16 3.16 -9.39 -1.29
C PHE A 16 3.20 -10.51 -2.36
N GLN A 17 2.11 -10.64 -3.11
CA GLN A 17 2.02 -11.41 -4.36
C GLN A 17 2.36 -10.57 -5.58
N VAL A 18 2.68 -9.28 -5.43
CA VAL A 18 3.01 -8.45 -6.59
C VAL A 18 4.28 -8.99 -7.25
N LYS A 19 4.29 -9.13 -8.58
CA LYS A 19 5.49 -9.35 -9.39
C LYS A 19 6.58 -8.37 -8.92
N LYS A 20 7.44 -8.82 -8.01
CA LYS A 20 8.24 -7.98 -7.10
C LYS A 20 9.06 -6.94 -7.85
N LYS A 21 9.50 -7.29 -9.06
CA LYS A 21 10.27 -6.43 -9.97
C LYS A 21 9.56 -5.11 -10.31
N GLN A 22 8.24 -5.11 -10.56
CA GLN A 22 7.52 -3.90 -10.96
C GLN A 22 7.19 -3.00 -9.76
N PHE A 23 6.89 -3.60 -8.62
CA PHE A 23 6.66 -2.90 -7.36
C PHE A 23 7.91 -2.11 -6.92
N PHE A 24 9.06 -2.79 -6.83
CA PHE A 24 10.30 -2.14 -6.44
C PHE A 24 10.79 -1.11 -7.46
N ARG A 25 10.49 -1.30 -8.76
CA ARG A 25 10.81 -0.30 -9.79
C ARG A 25 10.02 1.00 -9.61
N ASN A 26 8.78 0.92 -9.11
CA ASN A 26 7.90 2.07 -8.90
C ASN A 26 7.82 2.49 -7.42
N PHE A 27 8.68 1.96 -6.56
CA PHE A 27 8.62 2.17 -5.11
C PHE A 27 8.65 3.66 -4.73
N SER A 28 9.49 4.46 -5.39
CA SER A 28 9.54 5.91 -5.14
C SER A 28 8.21 6.60 -5.45
N THR A 29 7.52 6.22 -6.53
CA THR A 29 6.18 6.75 -6.85
C THR A 29 5.16 6.26 -5.83
N ILE A 30 5.21 4.99 -5.43
CA ILE A 30 4.30 4.43 -4.42
C ILE A 30 4.44 5.16 -3.09
N MET A 31 5.67 5.40 -2.63
CA MET A 31 5.94 6.15 -1.39
C MET A 31 5.47 7.61 -1.50
N LEU A 32 5.66 8.25 -2.65
CA LEU A 32 5.17 9.61 -2.88
C LEU A 32 3.63 9.68 -2.74
N PHE A 33 2.92 8.77 -3.40
CA PHE A 33 1.45 8.74 -3.31
C PHE A 33 0.95 8.32 -1.92
N GLY A 34 1.52 7.27 -1.34
CA GLY A 34 1.06 6.70 -0.07
C GLY A 34 1.47 7.47 1.19
N ALA A 35 2.60 8.19 1.18
CA ALA A 35 3.04 8.97 2.34
C ALA A 35 2.76 10.48 2.18
N VAL A 36 3.09 11.06 1.03
CA VAL A 36 2.85 12.52 0.82
C VAL A 36 1.38 12.77 0.45
N GLY A 37 0.80 11.93 -0.40
CA GLY A 37 -0.62 12.04 -0.76
C GLY A 37 -1.56 11.91 0.44
N THR A 38 -1.19 11.12 1.44
CA THR A 38 -1.96 10.95 2.68
C THR A 38 -1.85 12.14 3.61
N LEU A 39 -0.67 12.75 3.75
CA LEU A 39 -0.53 14.03 4.47
C LEU A 39 -1.34 15.15 3.82
N ILE A 40 -1.36 15.21 2.49
CA ILE A 40 -2.19 16.17 1.74
C ILE A 40 -3.68 15.88 1.95
N SER A 41 -4.09 14.61 1.84
CA SER A 41 -5.49 14.21 2.08
C SER A 41 -5.94 14.54 3.50
N PHE A 42 -5.11 14.19 4.48
CA PHE A 42 -5.32 14.47 5.89
C PHE A 42 -5.55 15.97 6.11
N THR A 43 -4.64 16.82 5.64
CA THR A 43 -4.74 18.27 5.84
C THR A 43 -6.01 18.84 5.22
N ILE A 44 -6.34 18.45 3.98
CA ILE A 44 -7.55 18.92 3.29
C ILE A 44 -8.82 18.44 3.99
N ILE A 45 -8.90 17.16 4.34
CA ILE A 45 -10.08 16.59 4.99
C ILE A 45 -10.26 17.22 6.37
N SER A 46 -9.20 17.31 7.18
CA SER A 46 -9.28 17.95 8.50
C SER A 46 -9.68 19.41 8.42
N LEU A 47 -9.07 20.21 7.55
CA LEU A 47 -9.44 21.61 7.37
C LEU A 47 -10.89 21.76 6.92
N GLY A 48 -11.33 20.97 5.95
CA GLY A 48 -12.71 21.02 5.50
C GLY A 48 -13.69 20.59 6.57
N VAL A 49 -13.38 19.53 7.33
CA VAL A 49 -14.21 19.09 8.45
C VAL A 49 -14.32 20.18 9.52
N VAL A 50 -13.22 20.83 9.91
CA VAL A 50 -13.25 21.96 10.85
C VAL A 50 -14.13 23.10 10.31
N LEU A 51 -14.01 23.45 9.02
CA LEU A 51 -14.76 24.55 8.40
C LEU A 51 -16.26 24.25 8.26
N PHE A 52 -16.63 23.04 7.86
CA PHE A 52 -18.02 22.66 7.57
C PHE A 52 -18.74 22.12 8.81
N LEU A 53 -18.15 21.18 9.56
CA LEU A 53 -18.78 20.63 10.77
C LEU A 53 -18.73 21.64 11.93
N GLY A 54 -17.71 22.50 11.99
CA GLY A 54 -17.66 23.60 12.96
C GLY A 54 -18.84 24.57 12.81
N LYS A 55 -19.32 24.80 11.59
CA LYS A 55 -20.52 25.61 11.33
C LYS A 55 -21.84 24.92 11.70
N LEU A 56 -21.87 23.58 11.64
CA LEU A 56 -23.07 22.78 11.90
C LEU A 56 -23.33 22.53 13.40
N LYS A 57 -22.42 22.95 14.30
CA LYS A 57 -22.48 22.75 15.76
C LYS A 57 -22.88 21.31 16.13
N VAL A 58 -22.23 20.34 15.50
CA VAL A 58 -22.46 18.90 15.76
C VAL A 58 -21.77 18.53 17.07
N GLY A 59 -22.46 18.72 18.19
CA GLY A 59 -21.96 18.37 19.53
C GLY A 59 -20.73 19.17 19.99
N SER A 60 -20.19 18.81 21.15
CA SER A 60 -18.95 19.35 21.73
C SER A 60 -17.74 18.56 21.23
N LEU A 61 -17.52 18.52 19.91
CA LEU A 61 -16.32 17.90 19.35
C LEU A 61 -15.13 18.82 19.54
N GLU A 62 -14.02 18.25 20.02
CA GLU A 62 -12.77 18.99 20.16
C GLU A 62 -12.05 19.04 18.81
N LEU A 63 -11.12 19.99 18.68
CA LEU A 63 -10.27 20.08 17.50
C LEU A 63 -9.52 18.76 17.21
N LYS A 64 -9.14 18.04 18.26
CA LYS A 64 -8.49 16.74 18.18
C LYS A 64 -9.35 15.71 17.44
N ASP A 65 -10.68 15.75 17.62
CA ASP A 65 -11.60 14.85 16.92
C ASP A 65 -11.69 15.17 15.43
N TYR A 66 -11.71 16.46 15.05
CA TYR A 66 -11.70 16.87 13.65
C TYR A 66 -10.41 16.48 12.92
N LEU A 67 -9.27 16.54 13.60
CA LEU A 67 -7.99 16.05 13.08
C LEU A 67 -8.01 14.52 12.99
N ALA A 68 -8.47 13.82 14.02
CA ALA A 68 -8.59 12.36 14.00
C ALA A 68 -9.46 11.87 12.81
N ILE A 69 -10.56 12.56 12.51
CA ILE A 69 -11.42 12.27 11.35
C ILE A 69 -10.64 12.37 10.03
N GLY A 70 -9.79 13.38 9.87
CA GLY A 70 -8.94 13.48 8.68
C GLY A 70 -7.96 12.32 8.53
N ALA A 71 -7.41 11.83 9.65
CA ALA A 71 -6.49 10.68 9.62
C ALA A 71 -7.25 9.37 9.32
N ILE A 72 -8.44 9.19 9.91
CA ILE A 72 -9.34 8.05 9.67
C ILE A 72 -9.71 7.94 8.18
N PHE A 73 -10.14 9.06 7.58
CA PHE A 73 -10.50 9.13 6.17
C PHE A 73 -9.29 9.44 5.27
N SER A 74 -8.05 9.31 5.74
CA SER A 74 -6.90 9.25 4.84
C SER A 74 -6.70 7.82 4.34
N ALA A 75 -6.88 6.82 5.22
CA ALA A 75 -6.75 5.39 4.90
C ALA A 75 -7.71 4.93 3.80
N THR A 76 -7.22 4.22 2.80
CA THR A 76 -7.99 3.79 1.61
C THR A 76 -7.85 2.30 1.40
N ASP A 77 -8.92 1.68 0.92
CA ASP A 77 -8.93 0.27 0.62
C ASP A 77 -9.11 0.03 -0.87
N SER A 78 -8.14 -0.62 -1.50
CA SER A 78 -8.15 -0.89 -2.94
C SER A 78 -8.55 -2.31 -3.28
N VAL A 79 -8.93 -3.15 -2.31
CA VAL A 79 -9.16 -4.59 -2.50
C VAL A 79 -10.18 -4.86 -3.63
N CYS A 80 -11.33 -4.19 -3.64
CA CYS A 80 -12.34 -4.40 -4.69
C CYS A 80 -11.83 -3.97 -6.08
N THR A 81 -11.06 -2.89 -6.17
CA THR A 81 -10.47 -2.47 -7.45
C THR A 81 -9.42 -3.46 -7.94
N LEU A 82 -8.60 -3.99 -7.04
CA LEU A 82 -7.57 -4.98 -7.36
C LEU A 82 -8.13 -6.34 -7.78
N GLN A 83 -9.36 -6.67 -7.39
CA GLN A 83 -10.06 -7.87 -7.86
C GLN A 83 -10.52 -7.75 -9.32
N VAL A 84 -10.84 -6.53 -9.77
CA VAL A 84 -11.25 -6.25 -11.15
C VAL A 84 -10.03 -6.05 -12.04
N LEU A 85 -8.94 -5.51 -11.49
CA LEU A 85 -7.76 -5.17 -12.27
C LEU A 85 -6.84 -6.38 -12.48
N ASN A 86 -6.65 -6.77 -13.74
CA ASN A 86 -5.71 -7.85 -14.07
C ASN A 86 -4.26 -7.38 -13.97
N GLN A 87 -3.48 -8.11 -13.17
CA GLN A 87 -2.04 -7.86 -12.98
C GLN A 87 -1.23 -8.06 -14.27
N ASP A 88 -1.68 -8.92 -15.18
CA ASP A 88 -1.00 -9.21 -16.44
C ASP A 88 -1.24 -8.13 -17.50
N GLU A 89 -2.47 -7.58 -17.55
CA GLU A 89 -2.84 -6.54 -18.51
C GLU A 89 -2.28 -5.17 -18.13
N THR A 90 -2.33 -4.82 -16.83
CA THR A 90 -1.92 -3.50 -16.33
C THR A 90 -1.01 -3.59 -15.10
N PRO A 91 0.20 -4.18 -15.22
CA PRO A 91 1.09 -4.44 -14.09
C PRO A 91 1.53 -3.17 -13.34
N LEU A 92 1.65 -2.04 -14.04
CA LEU A 92 2.00 -0.74 -13.44
C LEU A 92 0.87 -0.23 -12.53
N LEU A 93 -0.37 -0.23 -13.03
CA LEU A 93 -1.54 0.30 -12.33
C LEU A 93 -1.87 -0.57 -11.11
N TYR A 94 -1.85 -1.89 -11.29
CA TYR A 94 -2.03 -2.85 -10.19
C TYR A 94 -1.01 -2.61 -9.08
N SER A 95 0.27 -2.47 -9.44
CA SER A 95 1.31 -2.25 -8.44
C SER A 95 1.23 -0.90 -7.75
N LEU A 96 0.80 0.16 -8.45
CA LEU A 96 0.64 1.50 -7.89
C LEU A 96 -0.54 1.54 -6.91
N VAL A 97 -1.71 1.07 -7.33
CA VAL A 97 -2.93 1.07 -6.51
C VAL A 97 -2.76 0.17 -5.29
N PHE A 98 -2.21 -1.03 -5.47
CA PHE A 98 -1.91 -1.92 -4.35
C PHE A 98 -0.94 -1.26 -3.38
N GLY A 99 0.21 -0.80 -3.86
CA GLY A 99 1.26 -0.24 -3.01
C GLY A 99 0.84 1.02 -2.28
N GLU A 100 0.12 1.91 -2.96
CA GLU A 100 -0.38 3.14 -2.37
C GLU A 100 -1.36 2.86 -1.23
N GLY A 101 -2.33 1.96 -1.43
CA GLY A 101 -3.27 1.58 -0.38
C GLY A 101 -2.55 1.07 0.88
N VAL A 102 -1.51 0.23 0.74
CA VAL A 102 -0.79 -0.29 1.90
C VAL A 102 -0.02 0.79 2.65
N VAL A 103 0.75 1.60 1.91
CA VAL A 103 1.58 2.65 2.52
C VAL A 103 0.66 3.69 3.16
N ASN A 104 -0.49 3.96 2.54
CA ASN A 104 -1.50 4.86 3.07
C ASN A 104 -2.07 4.37 4.40
N ASP A 105 -2.49 3.11 4.49
CA ASP A 105 -3.03 2.55 5.74
C ASP A 105 -2.02 2.67 6.89
N ALA A 106 -0.76 2.31 6.65
CA ALA A 106 0.29 2.43 7.65
C ALA A 106 0.55 3.90 8.04
N THR A 107 0.57 4.80 7.05
CA THR A 107 0.82 6.24 7.27
C THR A 107 -0.32 6.90 8.05
N SER A 108 -1.57 6.57 7.73
CA SER A 108 -2.76 7.10 8.39
C SER A 108 -2.83 6.70 9.86
N VAL A 109 -2.45 5.46 10.18
CA VAL A 109 -2.34 4.99 11.57
C VAL A 109 -1.24 5.72 12.34
N VAL A 110 -0.07 5.94 11.72
CA VAL A 110 1.03 6.70 12.34
C VAL A 110 0.59 8.14 12.64
N LEU A 111 -0.07 8.76 11.68
CA LEU A 111 -0.58 10.12 11.80
C LEU A 111 -1.63 10.24 12.91
N PHE A 112 -2.54 9.27 12.99
CA PHE A 112 -3.53 9.16 14.06
C PHE A 112 -2.87 9.02 15.44
N ASN A 113 -1.89 8.11 15.59
CA ASN A 113 -1.18 7.94 16.85
C ASN A 113 -0.34 9.17 17.23
N ALA A 114 0.26 9.85 16.24
CA ALA A 114 1.01 11.09 16.47
C ALA A 114 0.09 12.20 17.03
N MET A 115 -1.15 12.30 16.55
CA MET A 115 -2.15 13.25 17.05
C MET A 115 -2.65 12.90 18.44
N GLN A 116 -2.80 11.61 18.75
CA GLN A 116 -3.26 11.21 20.08
C GLN A 116 -2.24 11.58 21.18
N LYS A 117 -0.94 11.53 20.88
CA LYS A 117 0.14 11.86 21.81
C LYS A 117 0.28 13.36 22.12
N PHE A 118 -0.26 14.25 21.28
CA PHE A 118 -0.20 15.70 21.52
C PHE A 118 -1.51 16.26 22.05
N ASP A 119 -1.37 17.24 22.94
CA ASP A 119 -2.48 18.08 23.39
C ASP A 119 -2.57 19.29 22.46
N LEU A 120 -3.67 19.36 21.71
CA LEU A 120 -3.90 20.38 20.67
C LEU A 120 -4.91 21.42 21.15
N SER A 121 -4.84 21.79 22.43
CA SER A 121 -5.70 22.81 23.05
C SER A 121 -5.59 24.18 22.36
N HIS A 122 -4.45 24.50 21.73
CA HIS A 122 -4.28 25.69 20.90
C HIS A 122 -3.59 25.38 19.57
N LEU A 123 -4.17 25.85 18.45
CA LEU A 123 -3.52 25.83 17.13
C LEU A 123 -2.49 26.94 17.03
N ASP A 124 -1.31 26.70 17.61
CA ASP A 124 -0.15 27.51 17.33
C ASP A 124 0.64 26.92 16.15
N ALA A 125 1.30 27.77 15.37
CA ALA A 125 2.16 27.35 14.25
C ALA A 125 3.29 26.42 14.73
N VAL A 126 3.75 26.62 15.97
CA VAL A 126 4.73 25.77 16.65
C VAL A 126 4.19 24.35 16.87
N ASN A 127 2.93 24.21 17.30
CA ASN A 127 2.31 22.91 17.55
C ASN A 127 2.13 22.12 16.25
N VAL A 128 1.78 22.80 15.15
CA VAL A 128 1.69 22.17 13.82
C VAL A 128 3.07 21.71 13.35
N LEU A 129 4.10 22.52 13.52
CA LEU A 129 5.47 22.14 13.17
C LEU A 129 5.96 20.95 14.01
N GLN A 130 5.63 20.93 15.30
CA GLN A 130 5.98 19.84 16.21
C GLN A 130 5.24 18.54 15.85
N LEU A 131 3.98 18.62 15.43
CA LEU A 131 3.22 17.48 14.92
C LEU A 131 3.88 16.88 13.66
N ILE A 132 4.28 17.73 12.72
CA ILE A 132 4.99 17.31 11.50
C ILE A 132 6.35 16.68 11.87
N GLY A 133 7.10 17.32 12.77
CA GLY A 133 8.38 16.82 13.26
C GLY A 133 8.26 15.44 13.92
N ASN A 134 7.26 15.25 14.78
CA ASN A 134 6.99 13.96 15.42
C ASN A 134 6.53 12.91 14.41
N PHE A 135 5.68 13.28 13.44
CA PHE A 135 5.30 12.37 12.36
C PHE A 135 6.53 11.89 11.59
N ILE A 136 7.42 12.81 11.18
CA ILE A 136 8.66 12.45 10.46
C ILE A 136 9.57 11.58 11.34
N TYR A 137 9.69 11.90 12.64
CA TYR A 137 10.46 11.13 13.60
C TYR A 137 9.92 9.70 13.74
N LEU A 138 8.63 9.55 14.04
CA LEU A 138 7.97 8.25 14.19
C LEU A 138 8.03 7.46 12.88
N PHE A 139 7.78 8.10 11.74
CA PHE A 139 7.83 7.45 10.43
C PHE A 139 9.23 6.92 10.13
N THR A 140 10.27 7.75 10.32
CA THR A 140 11.65 7.38 9.97
C THR A 140 12.22 6.32 10.91
N THR A 141 12.02 6.49 12.23
CA THR A 141 12.55 5.54 13.23
C THR A 141 11.84 4.18 13.18
N SER A 142 10.52 4.14 13.02
CA SER A 142 9.78 2.89 12.78
C SER A 142 10.19 2.21 11.47
N THR A 143 10.42 2.98 10.39
CA THR A 143 10.89 2.43 9.12
C THR A 143 12.26 1.77 9.29
N PHE A 144 13.19 2.45 9.98
CA PHE A 144 14.53 1.92 10.25
C PHE A 144 14.48 0.66 11.10
N LEU A 145 13.70 0.67 12.19
CA LEU A 145 13.53 -0.48 13.07
C LEU A 145 12.91 -1.67 12.32
N GLY A 146 11.90 -1.42 11.48
CA GLY A 146 11.25 -2.44 10.68
C GLY A 146 12.21 -3.07 9.67
N ALA A 147 12.96 -2.23 8.96
CA ALA A 147 13.98 -2.71 8.03
C ALA A 147 15.07 -3.52 8.75
N PHE A 148 15.55 -3.05 9.90
CA PHE A 148 16.51 -3.77 10.72
C PHE A 148 15.99 -5.14 11.18
N ALA A 149 14.77 -5.20 11.72
CA ALA A 149 14.15 -6.46 12.15
C ALA A 149 13.93 -7.44 10.98
N GLY A 150 13.56 -6.94 9.80
CA GLY A 150 13.42 -7.75 8.59
C GLY A 150 14.75 -8.33 8.10
N LEU A 151 15.83 -7.54 8.11
CA LEU A 151 17.18 -8.00 7.77
C LEU A 151 17.70 -9.00 8.80
N LEU A 152 17.45 -8.74 10.09
CA LEU A 152 17.79 -9.66 11.17
C LEU A 152 17.09 -11.01 10.98
N SER A 153 15.80 -11.01 10.62
CA SER A 153 15.05 -12.23 10.30
C SER A 153 15.68 -12.98 9.11
N ALA A 154 16.02 -12.27 8.04
CA ALA A 154 16.68 -12.86 6.87
C ALA A 154 18.04 -13.50 7.23
N TYR A 155 18.82 -12.83 8.08
CA TYR A 155 20.10 -13.33 8.58
C TYR A 155 19.93 -14.57 9.47
N ILE A 156 18.99 -14.55 10.42
CA ILE A 156 18.69 -15.67 11.30
C ILE A 156 18.29 -16.89 10.46
N ILE A 157 17.34 -16.76 9.54
CA ILE A 157 16.86 -17.88 8.71
C ILE A 157 17.99 -18.46 7.84
N LYS A 158 18.85 -17.60 7.30
CA LYS A 158 19.98 -18.04 6.49
C LYS A 158 21.06 -18.75 7.31
N LYS A 159 21.42 -18.19 8.48
CA LYS A 159 22.57 -18.66 9.27
C LYS A 159 22.23 -19.81 10.20
N LEU A 160 21.04 -19.82 10.80
CA LEU A 160 20.72 -20.82 11.82
C LEU A 160 20.61 -22.24 11.26
N TYR A 161 20.41 -22.46 9.95
CA TYR A 161 20.27 -23.78 9.30
C TYR A 161 19.22 -24.75 9.93
N PHE A 162 18.57 -24.37 11.04
CA PHE A 162 17.80 -25.19 11.97
C PHE A 162 16.38 -25.50 11.48
N GLY A 163 15.97 -24.92 10.36
CA GLY A 163 14.61 -24.98 9.81
C GLY A 163 14.48 -25.65 8.45
N ARG A 164 15.58 -25.93 7.73
CA ARG A 164 15.52 -26.31 6.30
C ARG A 164 14.86 -27.68 6.03
N HIS A 165 14.63 -28.47 7.07
CA HIS A 165 13.96 -29.77 6.99
C HIS A 165 12.48 -29.75 7.39
N SER A 166 11.95 -28.64 7.91
CA SER A 166 10.53 -28.55 8.31
C SER A 166 9.95 -27.20 7.93
N THR A 167 9.00 -27.25 6.99
CA THR A 167 8.23 -26.10 6.52
C THR A 167 7.62 -25.31 7.68
N ASP A 168 7.06 -26.00 8.66
CA ASP A 168 6.35 -25.38 9.80
C ASP A 168 7.27 -24.50 10.64
N ARG A 169 8.52 -24.91 10.85
CA ARG A 169 9.52 -24.13 11.61
C ARG A 169 9.90 -22.85 10.89
N GLU A 170 10.09 -22.91 9.57
CA GLU A 170 10.40 -21.73 8.76
C GLU A 170 9.25 -20.71 8.82
N VAL A 171 8.01 -21.17 8.67
CA VAL A 171 6.83 -20.29 8.78
C VAL A 171 6.69 -19.71 10.18
N ALA A 172 6.84 -20.52 11.23
CA ALA A 172 6.73 -20.08 12.62
C ALA A 172 7.76 -19.00 12.97
N ILE A 173 9.03 -19.16 12.53
CA ILE A 173 10.08 -18.15 12.75
C ILE A 173 9.75 -16.86 12.01
N MET A 174 9.23 -16.91 10.78
CA MET A 174 8.84 -15.70 10.04
C MET A 174 7.73 -14.93 10.76
N VAL A 175 6.69 -15.63 11.24
CA VAL A 175 5.60 -15.03 12.03
C VAL A 175 6.13 -14.45 13.34
N LEU A 176 6.96 -15.20 14.07
CA LEU A 176 7.53 -14.77 15.34
C LEU A 176 8.39 -13.52 15.19
N MET A 177 9.22 -13.44 14.14
CA MET A 177 10.06 -12.26 13.87
C MET A 177 9.24 -11.04 13.49
N ALA A 178 8.16 -11.21 12.72
CA ALA A 178 7.22 -10.12 12.42
C ALA A 178 6.58 -9.60 13.72
N TYR A 179 6.08 -10.50 14.58
CA TYR A 179 5.52 -10.12 15.87
C TYR A 179 6.55 -9.51 16.83
N LEU A 180 7.78 -10.00 16.84
CA LEU A 180 8.87 -9.41 17.63
C LEU A 180 9.14 -7.96 17.21
N SER A 181 9.12 -7.68 15.90
CA SER A 181 9.29 -6.31 15.39
C SER A 181 8.17 -5.37 15.86
N TYR A 182 6.95 -5.88 15.96
CA TYR A 182 5.81 -5.15 16.54
C TYR A 182 6.06 -4.82 18.02
N MET A 183 6.39 -5.84 18.83
CA MET A 183 6.58 -5.69 20.27
C MET A 183 7.75 -4.76 20.61
N LEU A 184 8.85 -4.85 19.86
CA LEU A 184 10.00 -3.98 20.05
C LEU A 184 9.67 -2.51 19.74
N ALA A 185 8.84 -2.26 18.72
CA ALA A 185 8.40 -0.92 18.41
C ALA A 185 7.47 -0.33 19.49
N GLU A 186 6.55 -1.11 20.03
CA GLU A 186 5.68 -0.65 21.13
C GLU A 186 6.49 -0.38 22.41
N LEU A 187 7.52 -1.17 22.69
CA LEU A 187 8.42 -0.92 23.83
C LEU A 187 9.23 0.38 23.69
N LEU A 188 9.53 0.78 22.45
CA LEU A 188 10.28 1.99 22.12
C LEU A 188 9.36 3.20 21.87
N ASP A 189 8.06 3.09 22.17
CA ASP A 189 7.07 4.15 21.92
C ASP A 189 6.92 4.57 20.44
N LEU A 190 7.34 3.70 19.52
CA LEU A 190 7.27 3.88 18.07
C LEU A 190 5.97 3.31 17.49
N SER A 191 5.74 3.51 16.19
CA SER A 191 4.58 2.92 15.51
C SER A 191 4.83 1.44 15.21
N GLY A 192 4.25 0.54 16.01
CA GLY A 192 4.37 -0.90 15.81
C GLY A 192 3.86 -1.39 14.46
N ILE A 193 2.75 -0.82 13.98
CA ILE A 193 2.14 -1.18 12.69
C ILE A 193 3.07 -0.83 11.52
N LEU A 194 3.69 0.36 11.55
CA LEU A 194 4.62 0.78 10.50
C LEU A 194 5.90 -0.07 10.52
N THR A 195 6.40 -0.39 11.71
CA THR A 195 7.59 -1.25 11.88
C THR A 195 7.36 -2.64 11.28
N VAL A 196 6.22 -3.28 11.58
CA VAL A 196 5.87 -4.60 11.02
C VAL A 196 5.71 -4.53 9.50
N PHE A 197 5.14 -3.44 9.00
CA PHE A 197 4.99 -3.24 7.56
C PHE A 197 6.33 -3.24 6.82
N PHE A 198 7.29 -2.43 7.27
CA PHE A 198 8.63 -2.42 6.67
C PHE A 198 9.41 -3.71 6.93
N CYS A 199 9.22 -4.33 8.10
CA CYS A 199 9.76 -5.66 8.40
C CYS A 199 9.29 -6.69 7.36
N GLY A 200 8.00 -6.73 7.05
CA GLY A 200 7.44 -7.63 6.05
C GLY A 200 7.87 -7.31 4.62
N ILE A 201 8.04 -6.02 4.25
CA ILE A 201 8.63 -5.64 2.94
C ILE A 201 10.03 -6.25 2.79
N VAL A 202 10.88 -6.03 3.79
CA VAL A 202 12.27 -6.51 3.77
C VAL A 202 12.32 -8.03 3.82
N MET A 203 11.48 -8.67 4.64
CA MET A 203 11.36 -10.12 4.72
C MET A 203 10.89 -10.72 3.37
N SER A 204 9.93 -10.09 2.69
CA SER A 204 9.48 -10.52 1.36
C SER A 204 10.57 -10.38 0.29
N HIS A 205 11.51 -9.45 0.44
CA HIS A 205 12.61 -9.27 -0.50
C HIS A 205 13.78 -10.22 -0.24
N TYR A 206 14.25 -10.30 1.00
CA TYR A 206 15.47 -11.03 1.36
C TYR A 206 15.15 -12.44 1.87
N THR A 207 14.33 -12.56 2.92
CA THR A 207 13.99 -13.85 3.55
C THR A 207 13.28 -14.80 2.58
N TRP A 208 12.44 -14.28 1.68
CA TRP A 208 11.75 -15.08 0.67
C TRP A 208 12.69 -15.98 -0.12
N HIS A 209 13.90 -15.51 -0.44
CA HIS A 209 14.86 -16.31 -1.21
C HIS A 209 15.56 -17.37 -0.35
N ASN A 210 15.61 -17.20 0.98
CA ASN A 210 16.30 -18.12 1.88
C ASN A 210 15.46 -19.32 2.32
N VAL A 211 14.13 -19.18 2.31
CA VAL A 211 13.19 -20.25 2.70
C VAL A 211 12.93 -21.24 1.56
N THR A 212 12.54 -22.46 1.93
CA THR A 212 12.18 -23.54 1.01
C THR A 212 10.94 -23.20 0.18
N GLU A 213 10.78 -23.86 -0.98
CA GLU A 213 9.62 -23.63 -1.85
C GLU A 213 8.29 -24.02 -1.18
N SER A 214 8.27 -25.15 -0.46
CA SER A 214 7.12 -25.56 0.34
C SER A 214 6.73 -24.48 1.36
N SER A 215 7.71 -23.92 2.08
CA SER A 215 7.46 -22.82 3.01
C SER A 215 6.94 -21.56 2.34
N ARG A 216 7.42 -21.20 1.15
CA ARG A 216 6.89 -20.06 0.39
C ARG A 216 5.41 -20.22 0.07
N VAL A 217 5.01 -21.41 -0.38
CA VAL A 217 3.61 -21.71 -0.71
C VAL A 217 2.75 -21.71 0.55
N THR A 218 3.17 -22.42 1.61
CA THR A 218 2.43 -22.47 2.88
C THR A 218 2.27 -21.09 3.50
N THR A 219 3.35 -20.31 3.57
CA THR A 219 3.35 -18.93 4.09
C THR A 219 2.38 -18.05 3.31
N LYS A 220 2.39 -18.16 1.97
CA LYS A 220 1.50 -17.40 1.09
C LYS A 220 0.04 -17.70 1.40
N HIS A 221 -0.35 -18.96 1.52
CA HIS A 221 -1.73 -19.34 1.80
C HIS A 221 -2.13 -19.00 3.23
N ALA A 222 -1.28 -19.29 4.22
CA ALA A 222 -1.57 -19.02 5.63
C ALA A 222 -1.86 -17.53 5.88
N PHE A 223 -1.00 -16.63 5.37
CA PHE A 223 -1.22 -15.20 5.55
C PHE A 223 -2.39 -14.64 4.73
N ALA A 224 -2.64 -15.18 3.53
CA ALA A 224 -3.81 -14.80 2.74
C ALA A 224 -5.11 -15.18 3.47
N THR A 225 -5.19 -16.41 4.00
CA THR A 225 -6.36 -16.89 4.75
C THR A 225 -6.54 -16.10 6.04
N MET A 226 -5.48 -15.85 6.80
CA MET A 226 -5.55 -15.08 8.04
C MET A 226 -6.00 -13.64 7.81
N SER A 227 -5.48 -13.00 6.75
CA SER A 227 -5.90 -11.65 6.37
C SER A 227 -7.35 -11.62 5.90
N PHE A 228 -7.81 -12.62 5.15
CA PHE A 228 -9.21 -12.74 4.75
C PHE A 228 -10.14 -12.92 5.96
N ILE A 229 -9.78 -13.80 6.91
CA ILE A 229 -10.55 -14.01 8.15
C ILE A 229 -10.63 -12.71 8.97
N ALA A 230 -9.52 -11.99 9.14
CA ALA A 230 -9.50 -10.71 9.86
C ALA A 230 -10.40 -9.66 9.18
N GLU A 231 -10.38 -9.59 7.85
CA GLU A 231 -11.21 -8.70 7.05
C GLU A 231 -12.71 -9.05 7.20
N VAL A 232 -13.06 -10.34 7.16
CA VAL A 232 -14.43 -10.83 7.39
C VAL A 232 -14.91 -10.46 8.80
N PHE A 233 -14.09 -10.66 9.83
CA PHE A 233 -14.47 -10.27 11.19
C PHE A 233 -14.71 -8.77 11.31
N LEU A 234 -13.84 -7.93 10.75
CA LEU A 234 -14.03 -6.47 10.78
C LEU A 234 -15.33 -6.04 10.09
N PHE A 235 -15.62 -6.57 8.91
CA PHE A 235 -16.88 -6.26 8.22
C PHE A 235 -18.11 -6.83 8.95
N LEU A 236 -17.99 -7.99 9.61
CA LEU A 236 -19.06 -8.54 10.44
C LEU A 236 -19.35 -7.63 11.64
N TYR A 237 -18.33 -7.14 12.33
CA TYR A 237 -18.50 -6.17 13.43
C TYR A 237 -19.22 -4.90 12.95
N VAL A 238 -18.84 -4.40 11.78
CA VAL A 238 -19.46 -3.22 11.17
C VAL A 238 -20.92 -3.49 10.80
N GLY A 239 -21.21 -4.67 10.24
CA GLY A 239 -22.56 -5.08 9.92
C GLY A 239 -23.45 -5.19 11.16
N MET A 240 -22.93 -5.76 12.24
CA MET A 240 -23.62 -5.84 13.53
C MET A 240 -23.93 -4.43 14.09
N ASP A 241 -22.95 -3.53 14.04
CA ASP A 241 -23.10 -2.15 14.49
C ASP A 241 -24.01 -1.30 13.58
N ALA A 242 -24.05 -1.60 12.29
CA ALA A 242 -24.99 -0.97 11.35
C ALA A 242 -26.44 -1.39 11.62
N LEU A 243 -26.67 -2.51 12.32
CA LEU A 243 -28.00 -2.98 12.71
C LEU A 243 -28.38 -2.58 14.16
N ASP A 244 -27.48 -1.92 14.87
CA ASP A 244 -27.69 -1.49 16.25
C ASP A 244 -28.68 -0.31 16.33
N ILE A 245 -29.93 -0.63 16.69
CA ILE A 245 -31.05 0.31 16.71
C ILE A 245 -30.83 1.47 17.68
N GLU A 246 -30.03 1.31 18.74
CA GLU A 246 -29.79 2.37 19.71
C GLU A 246 -28.95 3.50 19.11
N LYS A 247 -27.92 3.16 18.31
CA LYS A 247 -27.12 4.13 17.56
C LYS A 247 -27.96 4.86 16.51
N TRP A 248 -28.83 4.13 15.82
CA TRP A 248 -29.74 4.72 14.83
C TRP A 248 -30.87 5.55 15.45
N ARG A 249 -31.27 5.29 16.70
CA ARG A 249 -32.27 6.10 17.41
C ARG A 249 -31.80 7.54 17.61
N PHE A 250 -30.50 7.74 17.92
CA PHE A 250 -29.92 9.08 17.99
C PHE A 250 -29.85 9.76 16.62
N VAL A 251 -29.56 9.00 15.55
CA VAL A 251 -29.59 9.51 14.18
C VAL A 251 -31.01 9.88 13.73
N SER A 252 -32.01 9.08 14.09
CA SER A 252 -33.43 9.29 13.78
C SER A 252 -34.02 10.54 14.46
N SER A 253 -33.42 10.99 15.56
CA SER A 253 -33.76 12.29 16.16
C SER A 253 -33.34 13.50 15.31
N SER A 254 -32.35 13.34 14.43
CA SER A 254 -31.89 14.40 13.51
C SER A 254 -31.35 13.82 12.18
N PRO A 255 -32.20 13.19 11.35
CA PRO A 255 -31.76 12.45 10.17
C PRO A 255 -31.12 13.39 9.13
N GLY A 256 -31.65 14.61 8.98
CA GLY A 256 -31.10 15.61 8.07
C GLY A 256 -29.67 16.02 8.41
N LYS A 257 -29.31 16.07 9.71
CA LYS A 257 -27.94 16.40 10.13
C LYS A 257 -26.96 15.25 9.85
N SER A 258 -27.33 14.01 10.15
CA SER A 258 -26.46 12.84 9.90
C SER A 258 -26.20 12.62 8.41
N VAL A 259 -27.23 12.76 7.57
CA VAL A 259 -27.08 12.70 6.10
C VAL A 259 -26.20 13.84 5.60
N CYS A 260 -26.38 15.06 6.11
CA CYS A 260 -25.55 16.20 5.76
C CYS A 260 -24.08 15.96 6.15
N VAL A 261 -23.81 15.50 7.38
CA VAL A 261 -22.44 15.17 7.83
C VAL A 261 -21.81 14.08 6.98
N SER A 262 -22.53 12.99 6.70
CA SER A 262 -22.03 11.90 5.85
C SER A 262 -21.74 12.36 4.43
N SER A 263 -22.60 13.22 3.86
CA SER A 263 -22.42 13.83 2.54
C SER A 263 -21.19 14.75 2.50
N ILE A 264 -20.99 15.58 3.53
CA ILE A 264 -19.82 16.45 3.66
C ILE A 264 -18.55 15.60 3.77
N LEU A 265 -18.53 14.57 4.61
CA LEU A 265 -17.39 13.67 4.75
C LEU A 265 -17.04 12.98 3.42
N LEU A 266 -18.05 12.48 2.70
CA LEU A 266 -17.87 11.88 1.38
C LEU A 266 -17.32 12.89 0.36
N ALA A 267 -17.85 14.11 0.34
CA ALA A 267 -17.37 15.19 -0.53
C ALA A 267 -15.91 15.56 -0.21
N MET A 268 -15.56 15.67 1.08
CA MET A 268 -14.19 15.94 1.51
C MET A 268 -13.24 14.81 1.13
N VAL A 269 -13.68 13.55 1.18
CA VAL A 269 -12.91 12.39 0.70
C VAL A 269 -12.63 12.50 -0.80
N LEU A 270 -13.65 12.82 -1.61
CA LEU A 270 -13.52 12.98 -3.06
C LEU A 270 -12.53 14.10 -3.42
N VAL A 271 -12.69 15.26 -2.79
CA VAL A 271 -11.85 16.45 -3.02
C VAL A 271 -10.43 16.22 -2.52
N GLY A 272 -10.26 15.70 -1.30
CA GLY A 272 -8.96 15.40 -0.71
C GLY A 272 -8.15 14.46 -1.61
N ARG A 273 -8.79 13.42 -2.15
CA ARG A 273 -8.17 12.49 -3.08
C ARG A 273 -7.80 13.15 -4.41
N ALA A 274 -8.72 13.91 -5.01
CA ALA A 274 -8.46 14.58 -6.30
C ALA A 274 -7.28 15.57 -6.19
N ALA A 275 -7.23 16.31 -5.08
CA ALA A 275 -6.23 17.35 -4.84
C ALA A 275 -4.80 16.84 -4.79
N PHE A 276 -4.55 15.56 -4.45
CA PHE A 276 -3.20 15.01 -4.51
C PHE A 276 -2.98 14.10 -5.72
N VAL A 277 -3.98 13.33 -6.17
CA VAL A 277 -3.77 12.34 -7.23
C VAL A 277 -3.37 13.02 -8.55
N PHE A 278 -4.06 14.09 -8.95
CA PHE A 278 -3.72 14.78 -10.21
C PHE A 278 -2.38 15.52 -10.13
N PRO A 279 -2.09 16.34 -9.09
CA PRO A 279 -0.80 17.03 -9.00
C PRO A 279 0.38 16.08 -8.81
N LEU A 280 0.27 15.04 -7.96
CA LEU A 280 1.35 14.07 -7.78
C LEU A 280 1.55 13.20 -9.02
N SER A 281 0.49 12.89 -9.78
CA SER A 281 0.64 12.23 -11.08
C SER A 281 1.38 13.11 -12.08
N PHE A 282 1.11 14.42 -12.08
CA PHE A 282 1.84 15.37 -12.92
C PHE A 282 3.32 15.44 -12.53
N VAL A 283 3.64 15.57 -11.24
CA VAL A 283 5.02 15.56 -10.70
C VAL A 283 5.74 14.23 -11.00
N SER A 284 5.04 13.11 -10.86
CA SER A 284 5.58 11.78 -11.19
C SER A 284 5.85 11.66 -12.69
N ASN A 285 4.96 12.15 -13.54
CA ASN A 285 5.13 12.16 -15.00
C ASN A 285 6.28 13.06 -15.47
N LEU A 286 6.56 14.15 -14.76
CA LEU A 286 7.75 15.00 -14.99
C LEU A 286 9.04 14.26 -14.67
N THR A 287 9.03 13.41 -13.64
CA THR A 287 10.20 12.65 -13.18
C THR A 287 10.48 11.42 -14.07
N LYS A 288 9.45 10.91 -14.77
CA LYS A 288 9.55 9.70 -15.62
C LYS A 288 9.80 10.07 -17.09
N LYS A 289 10.98 9.68 -17.61
CA LYS A 289 11.36 9.92 -19.02
C LYS A 289 10.86 8.86 -20.00
N THR A 290 10.65 7.63 -19.56
CA THR A 290 10.19 6.49 -20.38
C THR A 290 8.69 6.59 -20.68
N PRO A 291 8.25 6.62 -21.97
CA PRO A 291 6.84 6.81 -22.31
C PRO A 291 5.95 5.66 -21.79
N ASN A 292 6.49 4.44 -21.69
CA ASN A 292 5.79 3.27 -21.16
C ASN A 292 5.57 3.29 -19.63
N GLU A 293 6.12 4.28 -18.91
CA GLU A 293 5.96 4.40 -17.45
C GLU A 293 5.15 5.62 -17.03
N LYS A 294 4.75 6.46 -18.00
CA LYS A 294 3.91 7.64 -17.76
C LYS A 294 2.49 7.20 -17.45
N ILE A 295 1.92 7.83 -16.43
CA ILE A 295 0.55 7.59 -15.99
C ILE A 295 -0.37 8.44 -16.89
N THR A 296 -1.09 7.79 -17.80
CA THR A 296 -2.05 8.46 -18.70
C THR A 296 -3.22 9.03 -17.90
N PHE A 297 -3.92 10.03 -18.45
CA PHE A 297 -5.07 10.64 -17.77
C PHE A 297 -6.13 9.61 -17.36
N ASN A 298 -6.42 8.63 -18.23
CA ASN A 298 -7.32 7.52 -17.92
C ASN A 298 -6.83 6.70 -16.70
N GLN A 299 -5.53 6.42 -16.63
CA GLN A 299 -4.94 5.74 -15.47
C GLN A 299 -4.99 6.60 -14.21
N GLN A 300 -4.84 7.92 -14.31
CA GLN A 300 -4.98 8.83 -13.15
C GLN A 300 -6.40 8.81 -12.60
N VAL A 301 -7.42 8.82 -13.47
CA VAL A 301 -8.83 8.71 -13.07
C VAL A 301 -9.08 7.36 -12.39
N ILE A 302 -8.49 6.26 -12.89
CA ILE A 302 -8.62 4.96 -12.22
C ILE A 302 -7.92 4.96 -10.85
N ILE A 303 -6.74 5.57 -10.71
CA ILE A 303 -6.04 5.68 -9.41
C ILE A 303 -6.85 6.55 -8.42
N TRP A 304 -7.45 7.64 -8.91
CA TRP A 304 -8.33 8.47 -8.11
C TRP A 304 -9.54 7.68 -7.63
N TRP A 305 -10.22 7.00 -8.56
CA TRP A 305 -11.40 6.16 -8.27
C TRP A 305 -11.10 5.01 -7.32
N ALA A 306 -10.01 4.29 -7.55
CA ALA A 306 -9.58 3.15 -6.74
C ALA A 306 -9.37 3.54 -5.27
N GLY A 307 -8.93 4.78 -5.02
CA GLY A 307 -8.71 5.31 -3.67
C GLY A 307 -9.94 5.97 -3.04
N LEU A 308 -11.12 5.93 -3.67
CA LEU A 308 -12.35 6.45 -3.05
C LEU A 308 -12.97 5.46 -2.06
N MET A 309 -12.66 4.18 -2.22
CA MET A 309 -13.11 3.12 -1.33
C MET A 309 -12.40 3.25 0.03
N ARG A 310 -13.19 3.30 1.09
CA ARG A 310 -12.71 3.25 2.47
C ARG A 310 -12.86 1.83 2.99
N GLY A 311 -11.95 1.39 3.84
CA GLY A 311 -11.97 0.00 4.32
C GLY A 311 -11.87 -0.13 5.82
N ALA A 312 -11.46 -1.33 6.22
CA ALA A 312 -11.49 -1.78 7.59
C ALA A 312 -10.57 -0.97 8.53
N VAL A 313 -9.48 -0.38 8.00
CA VAL A 313 -8.57 0.47 8.78
C VAL A 313 -9.24 1.76 9.24
N SER A 314 -9.98 2.45 8.36
CA SER A 314 -10.74 3.66 8.72
C SER A 314 -11.74 3.37 9.84
N ILE A 315 -12.44 2.24 9.73
CA ILE A 315 -13.41 1.79 10.72
C ILE A 315 -12.72 1.53 12.06
N ALA A 316 -11.63 0.77 12.07
CA ALA A 316 -10.93 0.44 13.30
C ALA A 316 -10.38 1.68 14.01
N LEU A 317 -9.88 2.67 13.26
CA LEU A 317 -9.44 3.95 13.80
C LEU A 317 -10.61 4.78 14.36
N ALA A 318 -11.77 4.77 13.68
CA ALA A 318 -12.97 5.45 14.18
C ALA A 318 -13.46 4.86 15.50
N TYR A 319 -13.48 3.53 15.63
CA TYR A 319 -13.79 2.90 16.92
C TYR A 319 -12.74 3.23 17.98
N LYS A 320 -11.45 3.21 17.63
CA LYS A 320 -10.40 3.56 18.59
C LYS A 320 -10.57 4.99 19.11
N GLN A 321 -10.97 5.95 18.27
CA GLN A 321 -11.20 7.33 18.71
C GLN A 321 -12.49 7.46 19.55
N PHE A 322 -13.62 7.02 19.01
CA PHE A 322 -14.93 7.41 19.54
C PHE A 322 -15.49 6.44 20.59
N THR A 323 -14.87 5.27 20.78
CA THR A 323 -15.26 4.29 21.81
C THR A 323 -14.30 4.27 23.00
N SER A 324 -13.04 4.70 22.83
CA SER A 324 -12.03 4.64 23.91
C SER A 324 -12.31 5.60 25.07
N SER A 325 -13.10 6.65 24.86
CA SER A 325 -13.39 7.65 25.91
C SER A 325 -14.50 7.21 26.88
N GLY A 326 -15.06 6.00 26.77
CA GLY A 326 -16.13 5.52 27.67
C GLY A 326 -17.48 6.26 27.58
N HIS A 327 -17.57 7.28 26.71
CA HIS A 327 -18.76 8.10 26.49
C HIS A 327 -19.45 7.74 25.17
N THR A 328 -19.84 6.47 24.99
CA THR A 328 -20.75 6.07 23.88
C THR A 328 -22.12 6.78 23.96
N GLN A 329 -22.40 7.45 25.07
CA GLN A 329 -23.61 8.22 25.36
C GLN A 329 -23.55 9.68 24.88
N LEU A 330 -22.39 10.20 24.43
CA LEU A 330 -22.34 11.55 23.84
C LEU A 330 -22.89 11.51 22.40
N PRO A 331 -23.92 12.32 22.08
CA PRO A 331 -24.59 12.26 20.78
C PRO A 331 -23.66 12.59 19.60
N GLY A 332 -22.61 13.38 19.82
CA GLY A 332 -21.61 13.69 18.80
C GLY A 332 -20.79 12.48 18.36
N ASN A 333 -20.34 11.65 19.31
CA ASN A 333 -19.51 10.47 19.02
C ASN A 333 -20.32 9.39 18.30
N ALA A 334 -21.57 9.16 18.73
CA ALA A 334 -22.48 8.24 18.06
C ALA A 334 -22.79 8.68 16.62
N MET A 335 -22.99 9.98 16.40
CA MET A 335 -23.18 10.54 15.06
C MET A 335 -21.94 10.35 14.18
N MET A 336 -20.73 10.58 14.71
CA MET A 336 -19.50 10.39 13.95
C MET A 336 -19.23 8.92 13.58
N ILE A 337 -19.48 7.98 14.49
CA ILE A 337 -19.35 6.54 14.20
C ILE A 337 -20.34 6.13 13.11
N THR A 338 -21.62 6.49 13.26
CA THR A 338 -22.66 6.12 12.29
C THR A 338 -22.45 6.77 10.91
N SER A 339 -22.01 8.03 10.87
CA SER A 339 -21.60 8.68 9.61
C SER A 339 -20.38 7.99 8.99
N THR A 340 -19.40 7.55 9.79
CA THR A 340 -18.23 6.82 9.28
C THR A 340 -18.63 5.46 8.69
N ILE A 341 -19.48 4.70 9.38
CA ILE A 341 -20.03 3.44 8.87
C ILE A 341 -20.78 3.68 7.56
N THR A 342 -21.62 4.73 7.51
CA THR A 342 -22.40 5.09 6.31
C THR A 342 -21.48 5.42 5.14
N VAL A 343 -20.45 6.26 5.35
CA VAL A 343 -19.48 6.62 4.29
C VAL A 343 -18.71 5.40 3.82
N VAL A 344 -18.25 4.53 4.74
CA VAL A 344 -17.49 3.34 4.37
C VAL A 344 -18.36 2.38 3.56
N LEU A 345 -19.54 1.99 4.07
CA LEU A 345 -20.46 1.09 3.36
C LEU A 345 -20.92 1.66 2.01
N PHE A 346 -21.24 2.95 1.95
CA PHE A 346 -21.60 3.61 0.71
C PHE A 346 -20.44 3.58 -0.29
N SER A 347 -19.23 3.94 0.16
CA SER A 347 -18.05 3.97 -0.71
C SER A 347 -17.69 2.58 -1.24
N THR A 348 -17.77 1.54 -0.41
CA THR A 348 -17.43 0.17 -0.83
C THR A 348 -18.49 -0.42 -1.73
N MET A 349 -19.77 -0.24 -1.43
CA MET A 349 -20.85 -0.81 -2.22
C MET A 349 -21.03 -0.06 -3.55
N VAL A 350 -21.18 1.26 -3.51
CA VAL A 350 -21.49 2.06 -4.71
C VAL A 350 -20.27 2.18 -5.61
N PHE A 351 -19.13 2.64 -5.09
CA PHE A 351 -17.93 2.74 -5.91
C PHE A 351 -17.40 1.36 -6.32
N GLY A 352 -17.56 0.33 -5.47
CA GLY A 352 -17.22 -1.06 -5.81
C GLY A 352 -18.00 -1.58 -7.01
N MET A 353 -19.34 -1.51 -6.98
CA MET A 353 -20.19 -1.93 -8.09
C MET A 353 -19.89 -1.17 -9.39
N MET A 354 -19.60 0.12 -9.28
CA MET A 354 -19.27 0.98 -10.43
C MET A 354 -17.83 0.82 -10.95
N THR A 355 -16.95 0.10 -10.25
CA THR A 355 -15.54 -0.04 -10.64
C THR A 355 -15.36 -0.84 -11.93
N LYS A 356 -16.07 -1.96 -12.08
CA LYS A 356 -16.00 -2.79 -13.28
C LYS A 356 -16.42 -2.05 -14.56
N PRO A 357 -17.58 -1.38 -14.63
CA PRO A 357 -17.95 -0.64 -15.84
C PRO A 357 -17.00 0.55 -16.10
N LEU A 358 -16.50 1.21 -15.05
CA LEU A 358 -15.54 2.31 -15.22
C LEU A 358 -14.22 1.84 -15.84
N ILE A 359 -13.64 0.75 -15.33
CA ILE A 359 -12.39 0.19 -15.88
C ILE A 359 -12.59 -0.26 -17.33
N GLY A 360 -13.71 -0.91 -17.64
CA GLY A 360 -14.04 -1.31 -19.01
C GLY A 360 -14.17 -0.14 -19.98
N LEU A 361 -14.62 1.03 -19.51
CA LEU A 361 -14.73 2.24 -20.31
C LEU A 361 -13.36 2.93 -20.50
N LEU A 362 -12.55 3.01 -19.45
CA LEU A 362 -11.28 3.78 -19.47
C LEU A 362 -10.08 3.00 -20.03
N LEU A 363 -10.12 1.67 -19.93
CA LEU A 363 -9.12 0.75 -20.47
C LEU A 363 -9.80 -0.21 -21.46
N PRO A 364 -10.11 0.24 -22.68
CA PRO A 364 -10.65 -0.65 -23.70
C PRO A 364 -9.66 -1.81 -23.94
N PRO A 365 -10.13 -3.06 -24.04
CA PRO A 365 -9.27 -4.21 -24.23
C PRO A 365 -8.38 -3.97 -25.45
N THR A 366 -7.07 -4.02 -25.23
CA THR A 366 -6.10 -3.83 -26.30
C THR A 366 -6.34 -4.94 -27.32
N ARG A 367 -6.51 -4.56 -28.59
CA ARG A 367 -6.83 -5.37 -29.77
C ARG A 367 -5.82 -6.50 -30.09
N LYS A 368 -5.02 -6.96 -29.13
CA LYS A 368 -4.13 -8.14 -29.22
C LYS A 368 -4.88 -9.46 -29.07
N HIS A 369 -6.08 -9.44 -28.48
CA HIS A 369 -6.86 -10.67 -28.29
C HIS A 369 -7.60 -11.14 -29.55
N LEU A 370 -7.85 -10.25 -30.52
CA LEU A 370 -8.48 -10.62 -31.80
C LEU A 370 -7.47 -11.20 -32.81
N THR A 371 -6.19 -10.91 -32.65
CA THR A 371 -5.13 -11.43 -33.55
C THR A 371 -4.74 -12.85 -33.20
N HIS A 372 -4.81 -13.27 -31.92
CA HIS A 372 -4.51 -14.66 -31.54
C HIS A 372 -5.57 -15.66 -32.01
N MET A 373 -6.85 -15.27 -32.05
CA MET A 373 -7.89 -16.15 -32.63
C MET A 373 -7.89 -16.16 -34.16
N ALA A 374 -7.40 -15.11 -34.81
CA ALA A 374 -7.25 -15.07 -36.26
C ALA A 374 -5.95 -15.75 -36.75
N SER A 375 -4.88 -15.75 -35.94
CA SER A 375 -3.61 -16.40 -36.28
C SER A 375 -3.68 -17.92 -36.20
N ASP A 376 -4.53 -18.47 -35.32
CA ASP A 376 -4.71 -19.92 -35.21
C ASP A 376 -5.51 -20.51 -36.38
N ILE A 377 -6.25 -19.68 -37.13
CA ILE A 377 -6.99 -20.10 -38.33
C ILE A 377 -6.14 -19.93 -39.60
N SER A 378 -5.17 -19.00 -39.59
CA SER A 378 -4.33 -18.70 -40.77
C SER A 378 -3.01 -19.47 -40.82
N ALA A 379 -2.67 -20.25 -39.79
CA ALA A 379 -1.44 -21.04 -39.72
C ALA A 379 -1.45 -22.33 -40.56
N THR A 380 -2.54 -22.64 -41.25
CA THR A 380 -2.70 -23.88 -42.02
C THR A 380 -2.24 -23.77 -43.49
N ASP A 381 -1.94 -22.58 -44.01
CA ASP A 381 -1.71 -22.35 -45.46
C ASP A 381 -0.33 -21.78 -45.85
N SER A 382 0.71 -21.94 -45.03
CA SER A 382 2.08 -21.50 -45.40
C SER A 382 3.17 -22.57 -45.28
N PHE A 383 2.79 -23.85 -45.42
CA PHE A 383 3.72 -24.92 -45.74
C PHE A 383 3.91 -25.01 -47.26
N LEU A 384 4.74 -24.14 -47.85
CA LEU A 384 5.39 -24.34 -49.16
C LEU A 384 6.18 -23.08 -49.57
N CYS A 385 7.45 -22.97 -49.16
CA CYS A 385 8.59 -22.75 -50.07
C CYS A 385 9.90 -22.47 -49.32
N PRO A 386 11.06 -22.82 -49.90
CA PRO A 386 12.20 -23.34 -49.16
C PRO A 386 13.47 -22.45 -49.24
N LEU A 387 14.42 -22.76 -48.35
CA LEU A 387 15.88 -22.72 -48.53
C LEU A 387 16.45 -21.76 -49.60
N LEU A 388 17.07 -20.67 -49.16
CA LEU A 388 18.30 -20.10 -49.76
C LEU A 388 18.82 -18.90 -48.95
N GLY A 389 20.13 -18.88 -48.65
CA GLY A 389 20.84 -17.64 -48.27
C GLY A 389 21.71 -17.72 -47.02
N ASN A 390 22.70 -18.61 -47.02
CA ASN A 390 23.83 -18.62 -46.09
C ASN A 390 24.85 -17.54 -46.55
N GLY A 391 25.32 -16.65 -45.67
CA GLY A 391 26.33 -15.65 -46.05
C GLY A 391 26.71 -14.61 -45.00
N GLN A 392 27.75 -14.94 -44.22
CA GLN A 392 28.87 -14.09 -43.74
C GLN A 392 28.63 -12.89 -42.80
N GLY A 393 29.46 -12.81 -41.75
CA GLY A 393 29.73 -11.55 -41.03
C GLY A 393 30.17 -11.71 -39.58
N SER A 394 31.36 -12.24 -39.34
CA SER A 394 32.14 -12.08 -38.11
C SER A 394 32.53 -10.62 -37.87
N GLU A 395 32.49 -10.11 -36.64
CA GLU A 395 33.47 -9.13 -36.13
C GLU A 395 33.40 -8.94 -34.61
N ILE A 396 34.59 -8.83 -34.01
CA ILE A 396 34.93 -8.71 -32.61
C ILE A 396 35.45 -7.28 -32.36
N GLU A 397 35.05 -6.69 -31.21
CA GLU A 397 35.66 -5.55 -30.46
C GLU A 397 35.57 -4.10 -31.01
N PRO A 398 35.89 -3.01 -30.25
CA PRO A 398 36.12 -2.85 -28.79
C PRO A 398 35.49 -1.57 -28.14
N GLY A 399 35.58 -1.45 -26.81
CA GLY A 399 35.84 -0.19 -26.08
C GLY A 399 34.80 0.95 -26.07
N GLN A 400 34.06 1.11 -24.96
CA GLN A 400 33.42 2.39 -24.63
C GLN A 400 34.11 3.10 -23.45
N SER A 401 34.79 4.18 -23.83
CA SER A 401 35.44 5.19 -23.01
C SER A 401 34.51 5.85 -21.99
N VAL A 402 35.03 6.06 -20.79
CA VAL A 402 34.44 6.82 -19.69
C VAL A 402 34.29 8.30 -20.06
N HIS A 403 33.07 8.76 -20.32
CA HIS A 403 32.77 10.20 -20.35
C HIS A 403 32.45 10.71 -18.94
N ARG A 404 33.37 11.49 -18.35
CA ARG A 404 33.09 12.37 -17.20
C ARG A 404 32.12 13.47 -17.63
N PRO A 405 31.03 13.74 -16.90
CA PRO A 405 30.16 14.85 -17.27
C PRO A 405 30.65 16.18 -16.68
N PRO A 406 30.57 17.28 -17.44
CA PRO A 406 30.74 18.62 -16.89
C PRO A 406 29.38 19.13 -16.36
N SER A 407 29.40 19.70 -15.16
CA SER A 407 28.34 20.46 -14.48
C SER A 407 27.38 19.73 -13.53
N LEU A 408 27.17 20.39 -12.38
CA LEU A 408 26.24 20.10 -11.29
C LEU A 408 24.76 20.08 -11.73
N ARG A 409 24.41 20.72 -12.85
CA ARG A 409 23.04 20.77 -13.38
C ARG A 409 22.57 19.42 -13.94
N MET A 410 23.52 18.58 -14.35
CA MET A 410 23.24 17.21 -14.78
C MET A 410 23.11 16.23 -13.59
N LEU A 411 23.59 16.62 -12.40
CA LEU A 411 23.48 15.83 -11.18
C LEU A 411 22.08 15.97 -10.56
N LEU A 412 21.50 17.18 -10.58
CA LEU A 412 20.12 17.43 -10.15
C LEU A 412 19.05 16.81 -11.06
N SER A 413 19.36 16.54 -12.32
CA SER A 413 18.40 15.93 -13.28
C SER A 413 18.53 14.40 -13.42
N LYS A 414 19.43 13.76 -12.64
CA LYS A 414 19.70 12.32 -12.66
C LYS A 414 19.59 11.58 -11.30
N PRO A 415 18.78 11.97 -10.30
CA PRO A 415 18.80 11.30 -9.01
C PRO A 415 18.33 9.84 -9.07
N THR A 416 17.33 9.51 -9.88
CA THR A 416 16.69 8.18 -9.87
C THR A 416 17.58 7.05 -10.44
N HIS A 417 18.30 7.28 -11.53
CA HIS A 417 19.17 6.24 -12.11
C HIS A 417 20.49 6.08 -11.32
N THR A 418 20.98 7.17 -10.74
CA THR A 418 22.24 7.16 -9.98
C THR A 418 22.03 6.46 -8.64
N VAL A 419 20.99 6.80 -7.89
CA VAL A 419 20.64 6.13 -6.63
C VAL A 419 20.26 4.67 -6.86
N HIS A 420 19.49 4.35 -7.90
CA HIS A 420 19.15 2.96 -8.22
C HIS A 420 20.37 2.12 -8.60
N HIS A 421 21.31 2.70 -9.36
CA HIS A 421 22.57 2.03 -9.71
C HIS A 421 23.45 1.81 -8.48
N TYR A 422 23.63 2.82 -7.62
CA TYR A 422 24.40 2.66 -6.37
C TYR A 422 23.73 1.70 -5.40
N TRP A 423 22.41 1.77 -5.25
CA TRP A 423 21.65 0.82 -4.45
C TRP A 423 21.80 -0.60 -4.98
N ARG A 424 21.67 -0.81 -6.29
CA ARG A 424 21.86 -2.14 -6.90
C ARG A 424 23.28 -2.67 -6.68
N LYS A 425 24.30 -1.82 -6.84
CA LYS A 425 25.69 -2.22 -6.59
C LYS A 425 25.92 -2.59 -5.11
N PHE A 426 25.36 -1.83 -4.18
CA PHE A 426 25.40 -2.13 -2.75
C PHE A 426 24.61 -3.40 -2.40
N ASP A 427 23.42 -3.57 -2.99
CA ASP A 427 22.56 -4.73 -2.79
C ASP A 427 23.25 -6.01 -3.28
N ASP A 428 23.85 -5.98 -4.48
CA ASP A 428 24.57 -7.11 -5.06
C ASP A 428 25.89 -7.40 -4.33
N SER A 429 26.59 -6.39 -3.79
CA SER A 429 27.88 -6.58 -3.11
C SER A 429 27.75 -6.98 -1.63
N PHE A 430 26.75 -6.47 -0.92
CA PHE A 430 26.65 -6.63 0.54
C PHE A 430 25.34 -7.28 0.98
N MET A 431 24.21 -6.79 0.50
CA MET A 431 22.91 -7.22 1.04
C MET A 431 22.54 -8.64 0.60
N ARG A 432 22.68 -8.98 -0.69
CA ARG A 432 22.35 -10.33 -1.19
C ARG A 432 23.32 -11.41 -0.69
N PRO A 433 24.64 -11.18 -0.67
CA PRO A 433 25.59 -12.15 -0.12
C PRO A 433 25.42 -12.36 1.38
N MET A 434 24.99 -11.35 2.15
CA MET A 434 24.81 -11.46 3.59
C MET A 434 23.41 -11.98 3.98
N PHE A 435 22.35 -11.37 3.45
CA PHE A 435 20.96 -11.64 3.84
C PHE A 435 20.19 -12.53 2.87
N GLY A 436 20.79 -12.92 1.74
CA GLY A 436 20.14 -13.76 0.73
C GLY A 436 19.49 -12.97 -0.40
N GLY A 437 19.36 -13.58 -1.57
CA GLY A 437 18.81 -12.93 -2.76
C GLY A 437 18.92 -13.81 -4.01
N ARG A 438 18.20 -13.43 -5.07
CA ARG A 438 18.19 -14.15 -6.35
C ARG A 438 19.62 -14.36 -6.87
N GLY A 439 20.03 -15.62 -7.04
CA GLY A 439 21.37 -16.00 -7.54
C GLY A 439 22.46 -16.25 -6.49
N PHE A 440 22.21 -16.00 -5.19
CA PHE A 440 23.20 -16.15 -4.11
C PHE A 440 22.84 -17.20 -3.05
N THR A 441 21.78 -17.97 -3.30
CA THR A 441 21.37 -19.11 -2.46
C THR A 441 22.03 -20.37 -3.02
N PRO A 442 22.75 -21.16 -2.19
CA PRO A 442 23.43 -22.36 -2.68
C PRO A 442 22.42 -23.35 -3.30
N PHE A 443 22.81 -23.91 -4.44
CA PHE A 443 22.11 -24.97 -5.15
C PHE A 443 21.83 -26.15 -4.20
N VAL A 444 20.57 -26.58 -4.12
CA VAL A 444 20.20 -27.81 -3.41
C VAL A 444 19.78 -28.84 -4.46
N PRO A 445 20.40 -30.03 -4.53
CA PRO A 445 19.94 -31.09 -5.41
C PRO A 445 18.56 -31.56 -4.97
N GLY A 446 17.52 -31.38 -5.79
CA GLY A 446 16.17 -31.89 -5.52
C GLY A 446 14.99 -31.01 -5.94
N SER A 447 15.19 -29.76 -6.35
CA SER A 447 14.12 -28.92 -6.92
C SER A 447 14.01 -29.12 -8.45
N PRO A 448 12.83 -29.39 -9.03
CA PRO A 448 12.67 -29.40 -10.47
C PRO A 448 12.97 -28.00 -11.03
N THR A 449 13.81 -27.94 -12.05
CA THR A 449 14.21 -26.72 -12.74
C THR A 449 13.04 -26.11 -13.50
N GLU A 450 12.72 -24.84 -13.26
CA GLU A 450 12.29 -23.95 -14.36
C GLU A 450 13.51 -23.79 -15.27
N THR A 451 13.62 -24.65 -16.27
CA THR A 451 14.62 -24.53 -17.31
C THR A 451 14.33 -23.25 -18.09
N SER A 452 15.17 -22.23 -17.90
CA SER A 452 15.25 -21.06 -18.76
C SER A 452 15.56 -21.50 -20.19
N ARG A 453 14.52 -21.76 -20.99
CA ARG A 453 14.66 -21.87 -22.45
C ARG A 453 14.69 -20.46 -23.03
N HIS A 454 15.90 -19.93 -23.15
CA HIS A 454 16.24 -19.05 -24.25
C HIS A 454 16.57 -19.94 -25.44
N PHE A 455 15.73 -19.90 -26.47
CA PHE A 455 16.08 -19.99 -27.87
C PHE A 455 15.14 -19.08 -28.65
#